data_AF-A0A351YYC3-F1
#
_entry.id   AF-A0A351YYC3-F1
#
_cell.length_a   1.000
_cell.length_b   1.000
_cell.length_c   1.000
_cell.angle_alpha   90.00
_cell.angle_beta   90.00
_cell.angle_gamma   90.00
#
_symmetry.space_group_name_H-M   'P 1'
#
loop_
_entity.id
_entity.type
_entity.pdbx_description
1 polymer ?
#
loop_
_entity_poly.entity_id
_entity_poly.type
_entity_poly.pdbx_seq_one_letter_code
_entity_poly.pdbx_strand_id
1 'polypeptide(L)'
;LRKLSYAITPAGIAELSARSRTFAKRTFAIANKYNETICNAVAQAKKEGKDTIALYGKSYIKFLLAYACQMHGVAFVEKEATCPVMQKAYCVVGEQCSEDEAACLTSQGCVSLLDLIEG
;
A
#
# COMPACT_ATOMS: atom_id res chain seq x y z
N LEU A 1 -10.34 -12.75 41.97
CA LEU A 1 -10.67 -12.35 40.59
C LEU A 1 -12.19 -12.35 40.41
N ARG A 2 -12.81 -11.22 40.04
CA ARG A 2 -14.21 -11.18 39.60
C ARG A 2 -14.25 -11.58 38.12
N LYS A 3 -14.90 -12.70 37.80
CA LYS A 3 -15.22 -13.08 36.41
C LYS A 3 -16.45 -12.29 35.96
N LEU A 4 -16.25 -11.30 35.10
CA LEU A 4 -17.35 -10.69 34.34
C LEU A 4 -17.83 -11.72 33.31
N SER A 5 -19.03 -12.25 33.51
CA SER A 5 -19.72 -13.08 32.52
C SER A 5 -20.77 -12.22 31.85
N TYR A 6 -20.53 -11.80 30.62
CA TYR A 6 -21.52 -11.09 29.82
C TYR A 6 -22.45 -12.11 29.17
N ALA A 7 -23.76 -12.02 29.44
CA ALA A 7 -24.74 -12.77 28.68
C ALA A 7 -24.84 -12.17 27.27
N ILE A 8 -24.34 -12.90 26.27
CA ILE A 8 -24.46 -12.49 24.88
C ILE A 8 -25.89 -12.77 24.43
N THR A 9 -26.68 -11.73 24.16
CA THR A 9 -28.04 -11.87 23.65
C THR A 9 -28.03 -12.02 22.12
N PRO A 10 -29.06 -12.64 21.51
CA PRO A 10 -29.20 -12.66 20.06
C PRO A 10 -29.17 -11.26 19.43
N ALA A 11 -29.78 -10.27 20.10
CA ALA A 11 -29.71 -8.86 19.69
C ALA A 11 -28.27 -8.32 19.74
N GLY A 12 -27.49 -8.68 20.76
CA GLY A 12 -26.07 -8.34 20.85
C GLY A 12 -25.22 -8.95 19.75
N ILE A 13 -25.46 -10.21 19.36
CA ILE A 13 -24.79 -10.85 18.20
C ILE A 13 -25.15 -10.14 16.89
N ALA A 14 -26.42 -9.80 16.71
CA ALA A 14 -26.89 -9.11 15.50
C ALA A 14 -26.21 -7.74 15.35
N GLU A 15 -26.12 -6.97 16.43
CA GLU A 15 -25.44 -5.68 16.46
C GLU A 15 -23.94 -5.81 16.16
N LEU A 16 -23.24 -6.75 16.83
CA LEU A 16 -21.83 -7.02 16.55
C LEU A 16 -21.60 -7.40 15.09
N SER A 17 -22.44 -8.27 14.54
CA SER A 17 -22.35 -8.71 13.14
C SER A 17 -22.57 -7.54 12.17
N ALA A 18 -23.53 -6.65 12.44
CA ALA A 18 -23.78 -5.46 11.65
C ALA A 18 -22.60 -4.49 11.66
N ARG A 19 -21.98 -4.29 12.83
CA ARG A 19 -20.76 -3.47 12.97
C ARG A 19 -19.57 -4.08 12.26
N SER A 20 -19.33 -5.39 12.39
CA SER A 20 -18.26 -6.09 11.68
C SER A 20 -18.43 -5.99 10.16
N ARG A 21 -19.67 -6.15 9.65
CA ARG A 21 -19.96 -5.98 8.21
C ARG A 21 -19.67 -4.56 7.75
N THR A 22 -20.08 -3.56 8.53
CA THR A 22 -19.85 -2.15 8.20
C THR A 22 -18.35 -1.82 8.18
N PHE A 23 -17.61 -2.31 9.17
CA PHE A 23 -16.16 -2.18 9.22
C PHE A 23 -15.51 -2.81 7.99
N ALA A 24 -15.82 -4.07 7.67
CA ALA A 24 -15.27 -4.77 6.51
C ALA A 24 -15.56 -4.03 5.19
N LYS A 25 -16.80 -3.56 4.99
CA LYS A 25 -17.16 -2.77 3.81
C LYS A 25 -16.32 -1.50 3.67
N ARG A 26 -16.10 -0.77 4.78
CA ARG A 26 -15.26 0.43 4.79
C ARG A 26 -13.80 0.10 4.47
N THR A 27 -13.26 -0.96 5.07
CA THR A 27 -11.89 -1.43 4.79
C THR A 27 -11.71 -1.78 3.31
N PHE A 28 -12.66 -2.50 2.70
CA PHE A 28 -12.59 -2.81 1.27
C PHE A 28 -12.69 -1.58 0.38
N ALA A 29 -13.56 -0.61 0.72
CA ALA A 29 -13.63 0.65 -0.02
C ALA A 29 -12.31 1.42 0.01
N ILE A 30 -11.64 1.46 1.16
CA ILE A 30 -10.32 2.09 1.31
C ILE A 30 -9.27 1.34 0.47
N ALA A 31 -9.23 0.01 0.54
CA ALA A 31 -8.30 -0.79 -0.26
C ALA A 31 -8.55 -0.61 -1.77
N ASN A 32 -9.81 -0.50 -2.21
CA ASN A 32 -10.14 -0.21 -3.60
C ASN A 32 -9.66 1.18 -4.01
N LYS A 33 -9.85 2.21 -3.17
CA LYS A 33 -9.32 3.54 -3.43
C LYS A 33 -7.80 3.50 -3.60
N TYR A 34 -7.08 2.83 -2.70
CA TYR A 34 -5.62 2.68 -2.80
C TYR A 34 -5.21 1.97 -4.09
N ASN A 35 -5.93 0.91 -4.48
CA ASN A 35 -5.70 0.23 -5.75
C ASN A 35 -5.88 1.16 -6.95
N GLU A 36 -6.95 1.95 -6.98
CA GLU A 36 -7.20 2.93 -8.05
C GLU A 36 -6.07 3.96 -8.14
N THR A 37 -5.67 4.54 -7.00
CA THR A 37 -4.57 5.52 -6.94
C THR A 37 -3.25 4.92 -7.42
N ILE A 38 -2.91 3.71 -6.96
CA ILE A 38 -1.69 3.00 -7.36
C ILE A 38 -1.72 2.64 -8.85
N CYS A 39 -2.85 2.15 -9.37
CA CYS A 39 -2.99 1.87 -10.80
C CYS A 39 -2.79 3.12 -11.65
N ASN A 40 -3.38 4.25 -11.24
CA ASN A 40 -3.19 5.52 -11.93
C ASN A 40 -1.73 5.97 -11.93
N ALA A 41 -1.02 5.84 -10.80
CA ALA A 41 0.40 6.16 -10.71
C ALA A 41 1.26 5.28 -11.63
N VAL A 42 1.01 3.96 -11.66
CA VAL A 42 1.72 3.03 -12.55
C VAL A 42 1.42 3.33 -14.02
N ALA A 43 0.15 3.61 -14.36
CA ALA A 43 -0.25 3.97 -15.72
C ALA A 43 0.42 5.29 -16.17
N GLN A 44 0.54 6.26 -15.26
CA GLN A 44 1.20 7.54 -15.54
C GLN A 44 2.72 7.36 -15.72
N ALA A 45 3.38 6.63 -14.83
CA ALA A 45 4.80 6.29 -14.98
C ALA A 45 5.07 5.58 -16.32
N LYS A 46 4.18 4.68 -16.75
CA LYS A 46 4.27 4.03 -18.07
C LYS A 46 4.17 5.03 -19.22
N LYS A 47 3.25 6.00 -19.15
CA LYS A 47 3.13 7.07 -20.17
C LYS A 47 4.39 7.95 -20.24
N GLU A 48 5.09 8.10 -19.13
CA GLU A 48 6.39 8.79 -19.03
C GLU A 48 7.57 7.94 -19.51
N GLY A 49 7.31 6.73 -20.03
CA GLY A 49 8.33 5.84 -20.58
C GLY A 49 9.02 4.97 -19.53
N LYS A 50 8.50 4.91 -18.30
CA LYS A 50 9.00 3.99 -17.26
C LYS A 50 8.34 2.63 -17.45
N ASP A 51 9.14 1.62 -17.77
CA ASP A 51 8.67 0.23 -17.95
C ASP A 51 8.79 -0.62 -16.67
N THR A 52 9.34 -0.03 -15.60
CA THR A 52 9.65 -0.70 -14.35
C THR A 52 9.26 0.15 -13.14
N ILE A 53 8.63 -0.48 -12.14
CA ILE A 53 8.42 0.06 -10.80
C ILE A 53 9.39 -0.65 -9.86
N ALA A 54 10.20 0.12 -9.13
CA ALA A 54 11.15 -0.40 -8.16
C ALA A 54 10.71 -0.01 -6.75
N LEU A 55 10.29 -0.99 -5.96
CA LEU A 55 9.98 -0.82 -4.54
C LEU A 55 11.25 -0.99 -3.70
N TYR A 56 11.61 0.03 -2.95
CA TYR A 56 12.74 0.02 -2.01
C TYR A 56 12.24 -0.20 -0.58
N GLY A 57 12.83 -1.19 0.07
CA GLY A 57 12.46 -1.61 1.42
C GLY A 57 11.15 -2.41 1.47
N LYS A 58 10.64 -2.62 2.68
CA LYS A 58 9.46 -3.46 2.91
C LYS A 58 8.17 -2.65 2.89
N SER A 59 7.09 -3.31 2.49
CA SER A 59 5.74 -2.76 2.47
C SER A 59 4.72 -3.86 2.74
N TYR A 60 3.75 -3.58 3.61
CA TYR A 60 2.55 -4.38 3.83
C TYR A 60 1.62 -4.35 2.61
N ILE A 61 1.66 -3.28 1.83
CA ILE A 61 0.76 -3.07 0.68
C ILE A 61 1.43 -3.25 -0.68
N LYS A 62 2.65 -3.82 -0.73
CA LYS A 62 3.36 -4.11 -1.98
C LYS A 62 2.55 -4.92 -3.00
N PHE A 63 1.62 -5.74 -2.54
CA PHE A 63 0.76 -6.54 -3.41
C PHE A 63 -0.14 -5.66 -4.29
N LEU A 64 -0.50 -4.44 -3.85
CA LEU A 64 -1.24 -3.47 -4.66
C LEU A 64 -0.36 -2.94 -5.80
N LEU A 65 0.92 -2.66 -5.54
CA LEU A 65 1.90 -2.27 -6.57
C LEU A 65 2.10 -3.40 -7.59
N ALA A 66 2.33 -4.63 -7.11
CA ALA A 66 2.50 -5.79 -7.98
C ALA A 66 1.26 -6.01 -8.87
N TYR A 67 0.06 -5.89 -8.29
CA TYR A 67 -1.20 -5.97 -9.02
C TYR A 67 -1.30 -4.88 -10.10
N ALA A 68 -1.07 -3.62 -9.75
CA ALA A 68 -1.11 -2.50 -10.69
C ALA A 68 -0.09 -2.67 -11.84
N CYS A 69 1.13 -3.09 -11.52
CA CYS A 69 2.17 -3.40 -12.49
C CYS A 69 1.71 -4.48 -13.47
N GLN A 70 1.14 -5.58 -12.96
CA GLN A 70 0.58 -6.65 -13.78
C GLN A 70 -0.53 -6.14 -14.71
N MET A 71 -1.46 -5.33 -14.19
CA MET A 71 -2.59 -4.79 -14.97
C MET A 71 -2.13 -3.87 -16.11
N HIS A 72 -1.02 -3.16 -15.92
CA HIS A 72 -0.48 -2.23 -16.92
C HIS A 72 0.70 -2.80 -17.72
N GLY A 73 1.10 -4.05 -17.51
CA GLY A 73 2.26 -4.65 -18.19
C GLY A 73 3.56 -3.88 -17.93
N VAL A 74 3.77 -3.49 -16.68
CA VAL A 74 4.97 -2.82 -16.16
C VAL A 74 5.72 -3.82 -15.27
N ALA A 75 7.04 -3.87 -15.34
CA ALA A 75 7.83 -4.76 -14.51
C ALA A 75 7.81 -4.28 -13.05
N PHE A 76 7.73 -5.21 -12.10
CA PHE A 76 7.80 -4.91 -10.67
C PHE A 76 9.05 -5.56 -10.07
N VAL A 77 9.88 -4.77 -9.39
CA VAL A 77 11.08 -5.27 -8.71
C VAL A 77 11.12 -4.76 -7.27
N GLU A 78 11.56 -5.62 -6.36
CA GLU A 78 11.84 -5.27 -4.97
C GLU A 78 13.35 -5.08 -4.79
N LYS A 79 13.73 -4.10 -3.99
CA LYS A 79 15.11 -3.76 -3.66
C LYS A 79 15.25 -3.48 -2.17
N GLU A 80 16.40 -3.80 -1.62
CA GLU A 80 16.77 -3.32 -0.28
C GLU A 80 16.91 -1.80 -0.28
N ALA A 81 16.58 -1.15 0.84
CA ALA A 81 16.65 0.31 0.96
C ALA A 81 18.07 0.87 0.73
N THR A 82 19.10 0.05 0.97
CA THR A 82 20.51 0.38 0.76
C THR A 82 20.97 0.28 -0.69
N CYS A 83 20.15 -0.27 -1.59
CA CYS A 83 20.51 -0.42 -2.99
C CYS A 83 20.50 0.94 -3.73
N PRO A 84 21.36 1.13 -4.75
CA PRO A 84 21.31 2.33 -5.58
C PRO A 84 19.95 2.52 -6.27
N VAL A 85 19.53 3.80 -6.40
CA VAL A 85 18.30 4.21 -7.09
C VAL A 85 18.37 3.86 -8.58
N MET A 86 17.31 3.24 -9.09
CA MET A 86 17.23 2.79 -10.48
C MET A 86 16.74 3.93 -11.38
N GLN A 87 17.66 4.57 -12.11
CA GLN A 87 17.34 5.79 -12.88
C GLN A 87 16.20 5.64 -13.92
N LYS A 88 16.03 4.46 -14.51
CA LYS A 88 15.00 4.19 -15.54
C LYS A 88 13.68 3.64 -14.98
N ALA A 89 13.61 3.36 -13.68
CA ALA A 89 12.36 2.95 -13.04
C ALA A 89 11.62 4.16 -12.46
N TYR A 90 10.35 3.95 -12.15
CA TYR A 90 9.65 4.76 -11.17
C TYR A 90 9.87 4.15 -9.79
N CYS A 91 10.62 4.86 -8.95
CA CYS A 91 11.12 4.35 -7.68
C CYS A 91 10.17 4.73 -6.55
N VAL A 92 9.79 3.74 -5.76
CA VAL A 92 8.84 3.87 -4.67
C VAL A 92 9.49 3.40 -3.37
N VAL A 93 9.28 4.11 -2.28
CA VAL A 93 9.78 3.77 -0.95
C VAL A 93 8.66 3.10 -0.16
N GLY A 94 8.91 1.90 0.37
CA GLY A 94 7.96 1.18 1.22
C GLY A 94 7.79 1.84 2.58
N GLU A 95 6.58 1.75 3.13
CA GLU A 95 6.20 2.39 4.39
C GLU A 95 6.89 1.82 5.64
N GLN A 96 7.65 0.74 5.50
CA GLN A 96 8.41 0.13 6.59
C GLN A 96 9.90 0.48 6.58
N CYS A 97 10.35 1.35 5.66
CA CYS A 97 11.70 1.92 5.74
C CYS A 97 11.85 2.77 7.00
N SER A 98 13.06 2.82 7.55
CA SER A 98 13.38 3.81 8.58
C SER A 98 13.28 5.23 8.02
N GLU A 99 13.10 6.22 8.90
CA GLU A 99 13.00 7.63 8.50
C GLU A 99 14.25 8.08 7.73
N ASP A 100 15.45 7.65 8.16
CA ASP A 100 16.73 7.97 7.51
C ASP A 100 16.81 7.38 6.09
N GLU A 101 16.43 6.11 5.93
CA GLU A 101 16.39 5.44 4.63
C GLU A 101 15.40 6.11 3.68
N ALA A 102 14.19 6.42 4.19
CA ALA A 102 13.15 7.05 3.41
C ALA A 102 13.55 8.47 2.97
N ALA A 103 14.14 9.26 3.87
CA ALA A 103 14.65 10.59 3.56
C ALA A 103 15.77 10.53 2.50
N CYS A 104 16.70 9.59 2.65
CA CYS A 104 17.79 9.38 1.69
C CYS A 104 17.26 9.03 0.29
N LEU A 105 16.33 8.08 0.18
CA LEU A 105 15.75 7.65 -1.10
C LEU A 105 14.88 8.74 -1.73
N THR A 106 14.13 9.48 -0.92
CA THR A 106 13.29 10.59 -1.39
C THR A 106 14.12 11.75 -1.91
N SER A 107 15.27 12.06 -1.27
CA SER A 107 16.22 13.06 -1.77
C SER A 107 16.81 12.71 -3.15
N GLN A 108 16.78 11.44 -3.52
CA GLN A 108 17.20 10.92 -4.82
C GLN A 108 16.04 10.80 -5.83
N GLY A 109 14.85 11.30 -5.49
CA GLY A 109 13.69 11.34 -6.37
C GLY A 109 12.79 10.10 -6.32
N CYS A 110 12.93 9.24 -5.29
CA CYS A 110 11.93 8.20 -5.02
C CYS A 110 10.68 8.81 -4.39
N VAL A 111 9.53 8.16 -4.59
CA VAL A 111 8.24 8.60 -4.04
C VAL A 111 7.84 7.69 -2.88
N SER A 112 7.40 8.26 -1.75
CA SER A 112 6.85 7.49 -0.64
C SER A 112 5.55 6.80 -1.05
N LEU A 113 5.43 5.50 -0.73
CA LEU A 113 4.21 4.75 -0.99
C LEU A 113 3.02 5.25 -0.16
N LEU A 114 3.27 5.77 1.05
CA LEU A 114 2.24 6.38 1.89
C LEU A 114 1.69 7.66 1.24
N ASP A 115 2.58 8.55 0.81
CA ASP A 115 2.20 9.82 0.18
C ASP A 115 1.39 9.57 -1.09
N LEU A 116 1.71 8.50 -1.80
CA LEU A 116 1.00 8.08 -3.01
C LEU A 116 -0.46 7.68 -2.72
N ILE A 117 -0.76 7.07 -1.57
CA ILE A 117 -2.14 6.64 -1.23
C ILE A 117 -2.91 7.65 -0.38
N GLU A 118 -2.23 8.61 0.24
CA GLU A 118 -2.82 9.68 1.06
C GLU A 118 -3.16 10.94 0.25
N GLY A 119 -2.53 11.13 -0.92
CA GLY A 119 -2.88 12.16 -1.92
C GLY A 119 -4.23 11.95 -2.59
#